data_AF-A0A496AVH1-F1
#
_entry.id   AF-A0A496AVH1-F1
#
_cell.length_a   1.000
_cell.length_b   1.000
_cell.length_c   1.000
_cell.angle_alpha   90.00
_cell.angle_beta   90.00
_cell.angle_gamma   90.00
#
_symmetry.space_group_name_H-M   'P 1'
#
loop_
_entity.id
_entity.type
_entity.pdbx_description
1 polymer ?
#
loop_
_entity_poly.entity_id
_entity_poly.type
_entity_poly.pdbx_seq_one_letter_code
_entity_poly.pdbx_strand_id
1 'polypeptide(L)' 'MFTGTKIALRKWFLAIALMANAKKSLSSCQLSRDLGLKQKATWCMMMCIRAEMGKDNVLLQGIVEANETYIGGSSR' A
#
# COMPACT_ATOMS: atom_id res chain seq x y z
N MET A 1 6.39 -3.49 12.46
CA MET A 1 6.60 -3.00 11.08
C MET A 1 8.03 -2.49 10.83
N PHE A 2 8.56 -1.55 11.63
CA PHE A 2 9.86 -0.92 11.32
C PHE A 2 11.08 -1.59 11.97
N THR A 3 10.87 -2.26 13.11
CA THR A 3 11.93 -2.90 13.90
C THR A 3 12.55 -4.10 13.17
N GLY A 4 13.87 -4.27 13.27
CA GLY A 4 14.60 -5.38 12.64
C GLY A 4 14.86 -5.24 11.13
N THR A 5 14.43 -4.14 10.50
CA THR A 5 14.67 -3.90 9.07
C THR A 5 16.01 -3.19 8.86
N LYS A 6 16.77 -3.57 7.82
CA LYS A 6 18.02 -2.90 7.42
C LYS A 6 17.78 -1.59 6.64
N ILE A 7 16.52 -1.17 6.50
CA ILE A 7 16.12 -0.02 5.71
C ILE A 7 15.98 1.18 6.66
N ALA A 8 16.60 2.30 6.29
CA ALA A 8 16.53 3.52 7.09
C ALA A 8 15.06 3.94 7.31
N LEU A 9 14.71 4.31 8.54
CA LEU A 9 13.36 4.68 8.94
C LEU A 9 12.76 5.80 8.08
N ARG A 10 13.59 6.76 7.64
CA ARG A 10 13.20 7.83 6.71
C ARG A 10 12.61 7.28 5.40
N LYS A 11 13.16 6.20 4.84
CA LYS A 11 12.65 5.57 3.61
C LYS A 11 11.30 4.89 3.84
N TRP A 12 11.06 4.36 5.04
CA TRP A 12 9.75 3.82 5.41
C TRP A 12 8.68 4.90 5.44
N PHE A 13 8.94 6.03 6.11
CA PHE A 13 7.99 7.15 6.13
C PHE A 13 7.74 7.73 4.74
N LEU A 14 8.78 7.86 3.92
CA LEU A 14 8.62 8.31 2.54
C LEU A 14 7.78 7.33 1.71
N ALA A 15 7.98 6.02 1.89
CA ALA A 15 7.17 4.99 1.25
C ALA A 15 5.70 5.08 1.63
N ILE A 16 5.41 5.26 2.92
CA ILE A 16 4.03 5.42 3.44
C ILE A 16 3.40 6.68 2.84
N ALA A 17 4.11 7.82 2.88
CA ALA A 17 3.60 9.09 2.35
C ALA A 17 3.31 9.01 0.85
N LEU A 18 4.20 8.40 0.07
CA LEU A 18 4.01 8.20 -1.37
C LEU A 18 2.82 7.27 -1.64
N MET A 19 2.65 6.19 -0.88
CA MET A 19 1.53 5.26 -1.05
C MET A 19 0.20 5.89 -0.68
N ALA A 20 0.14 6.67 0.42
CA ALA A 20 -1.08 7.32 0.89
C ALA A 20 -1.54 8.46 -0.04
N ASN A 21 -0.60 9.19 -0.65
CA ASN A 21 -0.91 10.33 -1.52
C ASN A 21 -1.05 9.96 -3.01
N ALA A 22 -0.78 8.71 -3.39
CA ALA A 22 -0.87 8.32 -4.79
C ALA A 22 -2.34 8.33 -5.26
N LYS A 23 -2.66 9.18 -6.26
CA LYS A 23 -3.99 9.24 -6.90
C LYS A 23 -4.44 7.89 -7.48
N LYS A 24 -3.49 6.98 -7.74
CA LYS A 24 -3.69 5.62 -8.26
C LYS A 24 -2.75 4.68 -7.52
N SER A 25 -2.99 3.38 -7.59
CA SER A 25 -2.08 2.37 -7.03
C SER A 25 -0.63 2.59 -7.48
N LEU A 26 0.29 2.71 -6.53
CA LEU A 26 1.71 2.88 -6.80
C LEU A 26 2.35 1.53 -7.18
N SER A 27 3.13 1.49 -8.26
CA SER A 27 3.90 0.29 -8.63
C SER A 27 5.16 0.14 -7.77
N SER A 28 5.51 -1.10 -7.42
CA SER A 28 6.76 -1.40 -6.70
C SER A 28 8.01 -0.97 -7.47
N CYS A 29 7.98 -0.98 -8.80
CA CYS A 29 9.04 -0.47 -9.67
C CYS A 29 9.16 1.06 -9.60
N GLN A 30 8.03 1.77 -9.46
CA GLN A 30 8.05 3.23 -9.28
C GLN A 30 8.64 3.58 -7.91
N LEU A 31 8.15 2.94 -6.86
CA LEU A 31 8.65 3.16 -5.50
C LEU A 31 10.16 2.81 -5.37
N SER A 32 10.63 1.83 -6.15
CA SER A 32 12.05 1.46 -6.25
C SER A 32 12.91 2.59 -6.79
N ARG A 33 12.43 3.29 -7.83
CA ARG A 33 13.10 4.48 -8.40
C ARG A 33 13.06 5.65 -7.41
N ASP A 34 11.91 5.91 -6.81
CA ASP A 34 11.72 7.06 -5.91
C ASP A 34 12.58 6.93 -4.63
N LEU A 35 12.76 5.72 -4.10
CA LEU A 35 13.52 5.46 -2.88
C LEU A 35 14.99 5.05 -3.10
N GLY A 36 15.39 4.82 -4.35
CA GLY A 36 16.70 4.25 -4.69
C GLY A 36 16.93 2.91 -3.97
N LEU A 37 15.93 2.04 -3.98
CA LEU A 37 15.97 0.70 -3.36
C LEU A 37 15.74 -0.38 -4.42
N LYS A 38 16.19 -1.60 -4.17
CA LYS A 38 15.87 -2.75 -5.05
C LYS A 38 14.35 -2.98 -5.07
N GLN A 39 13.79 -3.29 -6.23
CA GLN A 39 12.35 -3.53 -6.41
C GLN A 39 11.80 -4.59 -5.45
N LYS A 40 12.55 -5.67 -5.18
CA LYS A 40 12.14 -6.69 -4.21
C LYS A 40 11.97 -6.13 -2.79
N ALA A 41 12.84 -5.20 -2.40
CA ALA A 41 12.76 -4.56 -1.08
C ALA A 41 11.53 -3.65 -1.01
N THR A 42 11.28 -2.83 -2.03
CA THR A 42 10.09 -1.97 -2.07
C THR A 42 8.81 -2.77 -2.15
N TRP A 43 8.77 -3.87 -2.89
CA TRP A 43 7.62 -4.79 -2.90
C TRP A 43 7.32 -5.32 -1.49
N CYS A 44 8.34 -5.80 -0.76
CA CYS A 44 8.19 -6.27 0.62
C CYS A 44 7.69 -5.14 1.53
N MET A 45 8.26 -3.94 1.43
CA MET A 45 7.79 -2.77 2.17
C MET A 45 6.31 -2.48 1.93
N MET A 46 5.88 -2.46 0.66
CA MET A 46 4.49 -2.19 0.31
C MET A 46 3.52 -3.26 0.82
N MET A 47 3.94 -4.53 0.79
CA MET A 47 3.16 -5.64 1.37
C MET A 47 3.00 -5.46 2.89
N CYS A 48 4.08 -5.13 3.60
CA CYS A 48 4.01 -4.83 5.04
C CYS A 48 3.10 -3.63 5.33
N ILE A 49 3.22 -2.54 4.58
CA ILE A 49 2.35 -1.35 4.76
C ILE A 49 0.88 -1.73 4.62
N ARG A 50 0.51 -2.44 3.55
CA ARG A 50 -0.88 -2.87 3.31
C ARG A 50 -1.39 -3.82 4.39
N ALA A 51 -0.54 -4.76 4.83
CA ALA A 51 -0.90 -5.67 5.90
C ALA A 51 -1.19 -4.93 7.21
N GLU A 52 -0.41 -3.90 7.56
CA GLU A 52 -0.69 -3.08 8.75
C GLU A 52 -1.95 -2.22 8.58
N MET A 53 -2.19 -1.64 7.39
CA MET A 53 -3.42 -0.87 7.12
C MET A 53 -4.70 -1.71 7.20
N GLY A 54 -4.62 -3.01 6.91
CA GLY A 54 -5.77 -3.92 6.95
C GLY A 54 -6.07 -4.53 8.32
N LYS A 55 -5.31 -4.20 9.38
CA LYS A 55 -5.53 -4.77 10.73
C LYS A 55 -6.65 -4.10 11.51
N ASP A 56 -7.03 -2.88 11.14
CA ASP A 56 -8.14 -2.20 11.80
C ASP A 56 -9.47 -2.79 11.34
N ASN A 57 -10.06 -3.62 12.20
CA ASN A 57 -11.43 -4.14 12.06
C ASN A 57 -12.47 -3.14 12.60
N VAL A 58 -12.25 -1.85 12.38
CA VAL A 58 -13.20 -0.82 12.80
C VAL A 58 -14.33 -0.78 11.76
N LEU A 59 -15.54 -1.13 12.19
CA LEU A 59 -16.72 -1.00 11.35
C LEU A 59 -17.07 0.48 11.15
N LEU A 60 -17.44 0.84 9.93
CA LEU A 60 -18.03 2.15 9.63
C LEU A 60 -19.34 2.30 10.42
N GLN A 61 -19.59 3.49 10.96
CA GLN A 61 -20.77 3.80 11.76
C GLN A 61 -21.57 4.95 11.14
N GLY A 62 -22.89 4.99 11.37
CA GLY A 62 -23.79 6.00 10.83
C GLY A 62 -24.41 5.61 9.49
N ILE A 63 -24.68 6.60 8.63
CA ILE A 63 -25.15 6.36 7.27
C ILE A 63 -23.93 5.99 6.41
N VAL A 64 -23.90 4.76 5.91
CA VAL A 64 -22.81 4.22 5.09
C VAL A 64 -23.30 4.05 3.67
N GLU A 65 -22.61 4.68 2.73
CA GLU A 65 -22.80 4.48 1.29
C GLU A 65 -21.64 3.65 0.75
N ALA A 66 -21.96 2.55 0.07
CA ALA A 66 -20.99 1.66 -0.56
C ALA A 66 -21.22 1.64 -2.08
N ASN A 67 -20.16 1.92 -2.84
CA ASN A 67 -20.18 1.82 -4.29
C ASN A 67 -19.69 0.43 -4.72
N GLU A 68 -20.45 -0.23 -5.58
CA GLU A 68 -20.03 -1.50 -6.18
C GLU A 68 -19.47 -1.24 -7.58
N THR A 69 -18.41 -1.95 -7.93
CA THR A 69 -17.87 -1.96 -9.29
C THR A 69 -17.99 -3.37 -9.85
N TYR A 70 -18.78 -3.54 -10.91
CA TYR A 70 -18.87 -4.81 -11.62
C TYR A 70 -17.61 -5.03 -12.47
N ILE A 71 -16.83 -6.06 -12.13
CA ILE A 71 -15.70 -6.52 -12.92
C ILE A 71 -16.13 -7.81 -13.62
N GLY A 72 -16.67 -7.69 -14.83
CA GLY A 72 -17.19 -8.82 -15.61
C GLY A 72 -16.11 -9.61 -16.35
N GLY A 73 -16.28 -10.93 -16.37
CA GLY A 73 -15.75 -11.81 -17.42
C GLY A 73 -16.92 -12.31 -18.25
N SER A 74 -16.75 -12.38 -19.58
CA SER A 74 -17.80 -12.94 -20.46
C SER A 74 -18.23 -14.30 -19.93
N SER A 75 -19.54 -14.48 -19.71
CA SER A 75 -20.08 -15.83 -19.58
C SER A 75 -19.70 -16.58 -20.86
N ARG A 76 -19.15 -17.79 -20.69
CA ARG A 76 -19.12 -18.74 -21.79
C ARG A 76 -20.54 -19.15 -22.15
#